data_AF-S7RGU5-F1
#
_entry.id   AF-S7RGU5-F1
#
_cell.length_a   1.000
_cell.length_b   1.000
_cell.length_c   1.000
_cell.angle_alpha   90.00
_cell.angle_beta   90.00
_cell.angle_gamma   90.00
#
_symmetry.space_group_name_H-M   'P 1'
#
loop_
_entity.id
_entity.type
_entity.pdbx_description
1 polymer ?
#
loop_
_entity_poly.entity_id
_entity_poly.type
_entity_poly.pdbx_seq_one_letter_code
_entity_poly.pdbx_strand_id
1 'polypeptide(L)'
;MSEDSAQRPEDVALPPSPKLPSEVLALSQHITEPEQKPGSIRTVGRWIVGGLLITFEEGLAWANRLRTARGDEPLEDTRRDHCSILMEVYQRVEDLRGYGAMYWGRSTGDPMKRSHMLLITRYDPGRVPLVNGKATLTPAQTKSGPIERMAAKTLKEDEQVEFIRFHAFPSTMPPDF
;
A
#
# COMPACT_ATOMS: atom_id res chain seq x y z
N MET A 1 57.57 45.19 28.55
CA MET A 1 57.36 46.41 29.35
C MET A 1 56.41 47.31 28.59
N SER A 2 55.51 47.98 29.32
CA SER A 2 54.53 49.00 28.90
C SER A 2 53.16 48.53 28.37
N GLU A 3 52.19 48.44 29.30
CA GLU A 3 50.92 49.21 29.43
C GLU A 3 50.35 49.91 28.18
N ASP A 4 49.07 50.22 28.02
CA ASP A 4 47.76 49.98 28.66
C ASP A 4 46.75 50.75 27.75
N SER A 5 45.45 50.42 27.87
CA SER A 5 44.28 51.29 27.67
C SER A 5 43.19 50.75 26.74
N ALA A 6 42.02 50.65 27.38
CA ALA A 6 40.73 50.14 26.96
C ALA A 6 40.02 50.96 25.87
N GLN A 7 39.02 50.33 25.22
CA GLN A 7 37.66 50.90 25.12
C GLN A 7 36.61 49.86 24.64
N ARG A 8 35.57 49.68 25.47
CA ARG A 8 34.25 49.13 25.11
C ARG A 8 33.41 50.23 24.45
N PRO A 9 32.52 49.91 23.50
CA PRO A 9 31.31 50.70 23.25
C PRO A 9 30.10 50.06 23.92
N GLU A 10 29.17 50.94 24.26
CA GLU A 10 28.10 50.82 25.24
C GLU A 10 26.79 50.24 24.69
N ASP A 11 25.98 49.76 25.64
CA ASP A 11 24.56 49.41 25.53
C ASP A 11 23.75 50.51 24.84
N VAL A 12 23.14 50.18 23.71
CA VAL A 12 22.10 51.01 23.09
C VAL A 12 20.76 50.63 23.72
N ALA A 13 20.32 51.45 24.67
CA ALA A 13 18.99 51.40 25.25
C ALA A 13 17.93 51.78 24.19
N LEU A 14 16.90 50.94 24.05
CA LEU A 14 15.73 51.19 23.21
C LEU A 14 14.80 52.23 23.89
N PRO A 15 14.15 53.12 23.11
CA PRO A 15 13.26 54.15 23.64
C PRO A 15 11.94 53.57 24.20
N PRO A 16 11.28 54.27 25.15
CA PRO A 16 10.07 53.77 25.82
C PRO A 16 8.85 53.76 24.90
N SER A 17 8.02 52.73 25.04
CA SER A 17 6.75 52.58 24.33
C SER A 17 5.72 53.63 24.75
N PRO A 18 4.95 54.22 23.82
CA PRO A 18 3.92 55.20 24.15
C PRO A 18 2.70 54.54 24.80
N LYS A 19 2.26 55.08 25.95
CA LYS A 19 0.98 54.74 26.58
C LYS A 19 -0.16 55.44 25.81
N LEU A 20 -1.14 54.67 25.37
CA LEU A 20 -2.42 55.18 24.86
C LEU A 20 -3.58 54.68 25.74
N PRO A 21 -4.70 55.42 25.77
CA PRO A 21 -5.60 55.51 26.92
C PRO A 21 -6.59 54.35 27.04
N SER A 22 -7.01 54.10 28.28
CA SER A 22 -8.19 53.30 28.60
C SER A 22 -9.45 53.90 27.98
N GLU A 23 -10.37 53.02 27.58
CA GLU A 23 -11.74 53.28 27.11
C GLU A 23 -11.91 53.70 25.64
N VAL A 24 -11.95 52.70 24.76
CA VAL A 24 -13.10 52.53 23.85
C VAL A 24 -13.41 51.04 23.75
N LEU A 25 -14.40 50.62 24.54
CA LEU A 25 -15.17 49.40 24.32
C LEU A 25 -15.90 49.51 22.98
N ALA A 26 -15.48 48.74 21.97
CA ALA A 26 -16.36 48.37 20.85
C ALA A 26 -15.81 47.13 20.12
N LEU A 27 -16.44 45.99 20.39
CA LEU A 27 -16.53 44.78 19.56
C LEU A 27 -15.30 44.40 18.71
N SER A 28 -14.39 43.62 19.30
CA SER A 28 -13.72 42.53 18.57
C SER A 28 -14.00 41.25 19.32
N GLN A 29 -15.09 40.59 18.91
CA GLN A 29 -15.30 39.18 19.20
C GLN A 29 -14.20 38.43 18.46
N HIS A 30 -13.07 38.20 19.14
CA HIS A 30 -12.17 37.13 18.77
C HIS A 30 -12.98 35.84 18.78
N ILE A 31 -13.38 35.38 17.59
CA ILE A 31 -13.76 34.01 17.37
C ILE A 31 -12.45 33.24 17.58
N THR A 32 -12.23 32.81 18.82
CA THR A 32 -11.27 31.74 19.10
C THR A 32 -11.84 30.52 18.40
N GLU A 33 -11.33 30.23 17.20
CA GLU A 33 -11.61 28.99 16.51
C GLU A 33 -11.25 27.86 17.50
N PRO A 34 -12.22 27.04 17.96
CA PRO A 34 -11.87 25.95 18.83
C PRO A 34 -10.92 25.05 18.03
N GLU A 35 -9.74 24.76 18.58
CA GLU A 35 -8.89 23.67 18.09
C GLU A 35 -9.79 22.47 17.85
N GLN A 36 -10.07 22.19 16.58
CA GLN A 36 -10.86 21.03 16.20
C GLN A 36 -10.04 19.83 16.66
N LYS A 37 -10.49 19.19 17.75
CA LYS A 37 -10.04 17.85 18.12
C LYS A 37 -9.96 17.03 16.84
N PRO A 38 -8.82 16.41 16.50
CA PRO A 38 -8.71 15.60 15.30
C PRO A 38 -9.91 14.66 15.26
N GLY A 39 -10.79 14.85 14.27
CA GLY A 39 -12.01 14.07 14.18
C GLY A 39 -11.66 12.59 14.26
N SER A 40 -12.33 11.83 15.13
CA SER A 40 -12.01 10.42 15.31
C SER A 40 -12.16 9.72 13.96
N ILE A 41 -11.06 9.23 13.39
CA ILE A 41 -11.07 8.52 12.11
C ILE A 41 -11.90 7.24 12.32
N ARG A 42 -13.06 7.16 11.67
CA ARG A 42 -13.90 5.96 11.70
C ARG A 42 -13.16 4.82 11.01
N THR A 43 -13.02 3.68 11.69
CA THR A 43 -12.41 2.47 11.13
C THR A 43 -13.42 1.34 11.00
N VAL A 44 -13.18 0.43 10.06
CA VAL A 44 -13.98 -0.79 9.85
C VAL A 44 -13.08 -2.02 9.82
N GLY A 45 -13.63 -3.18 10.23
CA GLY A 45 -12.95 -4.46 10.06
C GLY A 45 -12.97 -4.90 8.60
N ARG A 46 -11.81 -5.26 8.06
CA ARG A 46 -11.63 -5.80 6.70
C ARG A 46 -10.55 -6.86 6.72
N TRP A 47 -10.55 -7.71 5.71
CA TRP A 47 -9.40 -8.50 5.37
C TRP A 47 -8.45 -7.65 4.54
N ILE A 48 -7.16 -7.71 4.83
CA ILE A 48 -6.11 -7.05 4.08
C ILE A 48 -5.50 -8.11 3.20
N VAL A 49 -5.88 -8.08 1.92
CA VAL A 49 -5.37 -8.99 0.91
C VAL A 49 -4.15 -8.35 0.29
N GLY A 50 -3.05 -9.09 0.23
CA GLY A 50 -1.79 -8.63 -0.34
C GLY A 50 -1.15 -9.71 -1.20
N GLY A 51 -0.48 -9.30 -2.27
CA GLY A 51 0.13 -10.23 -3.20
C GLY A 51 1.15 -9.59 -4.13
N LEU A 52 1.84 -10.46 -4.86
CA LEU A 52 2.81 -10.08 -5.89
C LEU A 52 2.10 -10.07 -7.25
N LEU A 53 2.24 -8.97 -7.99
CA LEU A 53 1.65 -8.84 -9.33
C LEU A 53 2.60 -9.36 -10.39
N ILE A 54 2.09 -10.21 -11.26
CA ILE A 54 2.75 -10.67 -12.49
C ILE A 54 1.88 -10.28 -13.70
N THR A 55 2.46 -10.22 -14.89
CA THR A 55 1.66 -10.07 -16.12
C THR A 55 0.87 -11.35 -16.39
N PHE A 56 -0.18 -11.26 -17.19
CA PHE A 56 -0.89 -12.47 -17.62
C PHE A 56 0.04 -13.41 -18.40
N GLU A 57 0.88 -12.85 -19.27
CA GLU A 57 1.81 -13.61 -20.12
C GLU A 57 2.83 -14.37 -19.29
N GLU A 58 3.35 -13.76 -18.21
CA GLU A 58 4.22 -14.45 -17.26
C GLU A 58 3.47 -15.57 -16.52
N GLY A 59 2.22 -15.32 -16.12
CA GLY A 59 1.37 -16.35 -15.51
C GLY A 59 1.12 -17.55 -16.43
N LEU A 60 0.87 -17.31 -17.71
CA LEU A 60 0.74 -18.35 -18.73
C LEU A 60 2.06 -19.11 -18.92
N ALA A 61 3.18 -18.41 -19.03
CA ALA A 61 4.49 -19.04 -19.16
C ALA A 61 4.81 -19.93 -17.96
N TRP A 62 4.53 -19.45 -16.74
CA TRP A 62 4.71 -20.22 -15.52
C TRP A 62 3.79 -21.44 -15.45
N ALA A 63 2.50 -21.28 -15.75
CA ALA A 63 1.56 -22.41 -15.83
C ALA A 63 2.05 -23.48 -16.80
N ASN A 64 2.55 -23.09 -17.97
CA ASN A 64 3.07 -24.03 -18.96
C ASN A 64 4.37 -24.72 -18.50
N ARG A 65 5.24 -24.05 -17.74
CA ARG A 65 6.40 -24.71 -17.11
C ARG A 65 5.95 -25.80 -16.11
N LEU A 66 4.97 -25.49 -15.27
CA LEU A 66 4.41 -26.42 -14.29
C LEU A 66 3.77 -27.64 -14.96
N ARG A 67 2.99 -27.40 -16.01
CA ARG A 67 2.36 -28.44 -16.84
C ARG A 67 3.37 -29.33 -17.54
N THR A 68 4.38 -28.72 -18.16
CA THR A 68 5.48 -29.44 -18.84
C THR A 68 6.21 -30.36 -17.86
N ALA A 69 6.46 -29.90 -16.63
CA ALA A 69 7.12 -30.72 -15.60
C ALA A 69 6.31 -31.98 -15.21
N ARG A 70 4.99 -31.98 -15.43
CA ARG A 70 4.11 -33.13 -15.22
C ARG A 70 3.82 -33.93 -16.49
N GLY A 71 4.28 -33.46 -17.65
CA GLY A 71 4.00 -34.07 -18.96
C GLY A 71 2.64 -33.69 -19.56
N ASP A 72 1.99 -32.65 -19.05
CA ASP A 72 0.72 -32.14 -19.57
C ASP A 72 0.93 -31.27 -20.83
N GLU A 73 -0.07 -31.22 -21.73
CA GLU A 73 -0.04 -30.33 -22.89
C GLU A 73 -0.05 -28.85 -22.48
N PRO A 74 0.66 -27.96 -23.21
CA PRO A 74 0.68 -26.53 -22.91
C PRO A 74 -0.70 -25.90 -23.14
N LEU A 75 -1.00 -24.88 -22.35
CA LEU A 75 -2.15 -24.00 -22.51
C LEU A 75 -1.81 -22.85 -23.46
N GLU A 76 -2.85 -22.29 -24.07
CA GLU A 76 -2.74 -21.12 -24.95
C GLU A 76 -3.49 -19.91 -24.37
N ASP A 77 -3.21 -18.71 -24.86
CA ASP A 77 -3.96 -17.50 -24.51
C ASP A 77 -5.32 -17.49 -25.22
N THR A 78 -6.19 -18.44 -24.87
CA THR A 78 -7.54 -18.55 -25.39
C THR A 78 -8.56 -18.51 -24.26
N ARG A 79 -9.77 -18.03 -24.56
CA ARG A 79 -10.86 -17.95 -23.59
C ARG A 79 -11.17 -19.30 -22.92
N ARG A 80 -10.94 -20.41 -23.61
CA ARG A 80 -11.13 -21.76 -23.08
C ARG A 80 -10.13 -22.07 -21.97
N ASP A 81 -8.89 -21.62 -22.15
CA ASP A 81 -7.77 -22.01 -21.29
C ASP A 81 -7.53 -21.03 -20.14
N HIS A 82 -8.06 -19.80 -20.22
CA HIS A 82 -7.90 -18.78 -19.18
C HIS A 82 -8.16 -19.31 -17.77
N CYS A 83 -9.29 -19.99 -17.55
CA CYS A 83 -9.59 -20.58 -16.24
C CYS A 83 -8.51 -21.59 -15.82
N SER A 84 -8.11 -22.49 -16.72
CA SER A 84 -7.06 -23.48 -16.46
C SER A 84 -5.73 -22.82 -16.12
N ILE A 85 -5.34 -21.75 -16.82
CA ILE A 85 -4.11 -20.99 -16.54
C ILE A 85 -4.16 -20.44 -15.11
N LEU A 86 -5.28 -19.82 -14.72
CA LEU A 86 -5.43 -19.29 -13.36
C LEU A 86 -5.36 -20.41 -12.33
N MET A 87 -5.99 -21.56 -12.58
CA MET A 87 -6.00 -22.68 -11.64
C MET A 87 -4.62 -23.32 -11.45
N GLU A 88 -3.81 -23.44 -12.50
CA GLU A 88 -2.43 -23.93 -12.40
C GLU A 88 -1.58 -23.01 -11.51
N VAL A 89 -1.68 -21.70 -11.74
CA VAL A 89 -0.98 -20.69 -10.94
C VAL A 89 -1.51 -20.67 -9.51
N TYR A 90 -2.83 -20.73 -9.32
CA TYR A 90 -3.49 -20.76 -8.02
C TYR A 90 -2.96 -21.92 -7.18
N GLN A 91 -3.01 -23.14 -7.72
CA GLN A 91 -2.58 -24.35 -7.01
C GLN A 91 -1.11 -24.26 -6.63
N ARG A 92 -0.25 -23.78 -7.54
CA ARG A 92 1.17 -23.63 -7.24
C ARG A 92 1.43 -22.61 -6.14
N VAL A 93 0.68 -21.51 -6.12
CA VAL A 93 0.79 -20.52 -5.04
C VAL A 93 0.42 -21.13 -3.69
N GLU A 94 -0.61 -21.97 -3.62
CA GLU A 94 -0.96 -22.70 -2.39
C GLU A 94 0.13 -23.69 -1.96
N ASP A 95 0.71 -24.44 -2.91
CA ASP A 95 1.84 -25.34 -2.64
C ASP A 95 3.03 -24.59 -2.04
N LEU A 96 3.24 -23.35 -2.48
CA LEU A 96 4.25 -22.41 -1.98
C LEU A 96 3.80 -21.67 -0.71
N ARG A 97 2.73 -22.14 -0.04
CA ARG A 97 2.16 -21.58 1.20
C ARG A 97 1.56 -20.18 1.06
N GLY A 98 1.17 -19.78 -0.14
CA GLY A 98 0.32 -18.62 -0.37
C GLY A 98 -1.17 -18.94 -0.20
N TYR A 99 -2.03 -17.98 -0.57
CA TYR A 99 -3.50 -18.06 -0.45
C TYR A 99 -4.18 -18.11 -1.83
N GLY A 100 -3.48 -18.66 -2.83
CA GLY A 100 -3.96 -18.75 -4.21
C GLY A 100 -3.67 -17.53 -5.07
N ALA A 101 -4.38 -17.42 -6.19
CA ALA A 101 -4.19 -16.37 -7.19
C ALA A 101 -5.51 -15.85 -7.73
N MET A 102 -5.51 -14.62 -8.25
CA MET A 102 -6.68 -14.05 -8.93
C MET A 102 -6.28 -13.18 -10.11
N TYR A 103 -7.19 -13.01 -11.07
CA TYR A 103 -7.02 -12.00 -12.10
C TYR A 103 -7.05 -10.58 -11.53
N TRP A 104 -6.15 -9.73 -12.02
CA TRP A 104 -6.00 -8.37 -11.56
C TRP A 104 -5.70 -7.39 -12.70
N GLY A 105 -6.03 -6.11 -12.48
CA GLY A 105 -5.66 -5.04 -13.40
C GLY A 105 -6.72 -4.74 -14.45
N ARG A 106 -6.28 -4.23 -15.61
CA ARG A 106 -7.18 -3.71 -16.65
C ARG A 106 -7.86 -4.85 -17.39
N SER A 107 -9.09 -4.59 -17.85
CA SER A 107 -9.75 -5.45 -18.84
C SER A 107 -8.94 -5.47 -20.14
N THR A 108 -8.89 -6.63 -20.80
CA THR A 108 -8.24 -6.80 -22.11
C THR A 108 -9.26 -6.95 -23.25
N GLY A 109 -10.56 -6.79 -22.96
CA GLY A 109 -11.65 -7.03 -23.92
C GLY A 109 -12.26 -8.44 -23.81
N ASP A 110 -11.54 -9.39 -23.22
CA ASP A 110 -12.09 -10.66 -22.75
C ASP A 110 -12.66 -10.47 -21.32
N PRO A 111 -13.89 -10.95 -21.03
CA PRO A 111 -14.51 -10.78 -19.71
C PRO A 111 -13.82 -11.55 -18.58
N MET A 112 -13.12 -12.63 -18.89
CA MET A 112 -12.43 -13.50 -17.93
C MET A 112 -10.98 -13.06 -17.71
N LYS A 113 -10.29 -12.64 -18.77
CA LYS A 113 -8.89 -12.23 -18.69
C LYS A 113 -8.73 -10.81 -18.17
N ARG A 114 -7.68 -10.61 -17.36
CA ARG A 114 -7.15 -9.29 -17.00
C ARG A 114 -5.70 -9.19 -17.41
N SER A 115 -5.16 -7.98 -17.43
CA SER A 115 -3.77 -7.76 -17.83
C SER A 115 -2.73 -8.34 -16.86
N HIS A 116 -3.14 -8.69 -15.63
CA HIS A 116 -2.25 -9.20 -14.60
C HIS A 116 -2.90 -10.34 -13.82
N MET A 117 -2.07 -11.05 -13.06
CA MET A 117 -2.50 -11.91 -11.97
C MET A 117 -1.88 -11.42 -10.67
N LEU A 118 -2.64 -11.53 -9.58
CA LEU A 118 -2.16 -11.29 -8.22
C LEU A 118 -1.95 -12.63 -7.53
N LEU A 119 -0.70 -12.92 -7.17
CA LEU A 119 -0.32 -14.09 -6.38
C LEU A 119 -0.46 -13.73 -4.89
N ILE A 120 -1.50 -14.25 -4.23
CA ILE A 120 -1.90 -13.82 -2.91
C ILE A 120 -0.99 -14.46 -1.86
N THR A 121 -0.31 -13.62 -1.09
CA THR A 121 0.68 -14.02 -0.06
C THR A 121 0.30 -13.52 1.34
N ARG A 122 -0.70 -12.63 1.43
CA ARG A 122 -1.18 -12.05 2.67
C ARG A 122 -2.70 -12.08 2.73
N TYR A 123 -3.23 -12.53 3.86
CA TYR A 123 -4.65 -12.50 4.16
C TYR A 123 -4.89 -12.25 5.66
N ASP A 124 -4.72 -11.00 6.08
CA ASP A 124 -4.75 -10.65 7.51
C ASP A 124 -6.04 -9.90 7.88
N PRO A 125 -6.71 -10.22 9.01
CA PRO A 125 -7.78 -9.38 9.50
C PRO A 125 -7.21 -8.06 10.04
N GLY A 126 -7.83 -6.92 9.72
CA GLY A 126 -7.34 -5.62 10.12
C GLY A 126 -8.41 -4.54 10.23
N ARG A 127 -8.12 -3.51 11.02
CA ARG A 127 -8.90 -2.26 11.02
C ARG A 127 -8.34 -1.32 9.97
N VAL A 128 -9.21 -0.80 9.13
CA VAL A 128 -8.83 0.16 8.07
C VAL A 128 -9.70 1.41 8.17
N PRO A 129 -9.14 2.61 7.97
CA PRO A 129 -9.91 3.85 7.99
C PRO A 129 -10.92 3.91 6.84
N LEU A 130 -12.06 4.57 7.09
CA LEU A 130 -12.99 5.01 6.06
C LEU A 130 -12.61 6.43 5.63
N VAL A 131 -12.18 6.59 4.38
CA VAL A 131 -11.90 7.88 3.75
C VAL A 131 -12.95 8.07 2.66
N ASN A 132 -13.77 9.12 2.78
CA ASN A 132 -14.90 9.38 1.88
C ASN A 132 -15.83 8.16 1.71
N GLY A 133 -16.11 7.46 2.83
CA GLY A 133 -16.95 6.26 2.85
C GLY A 133 -16.28 4.98 2.32
N LYS A 134 -15.04 5.06 1.80
CA LYS A 134 -14.29 3.92 1.27
C LYS A 134 -13.26 3.42 2.26
N ALA A 135 -13.26 2.10 2.48
CA ALA A 135 -12.21 1.42 3.23
C ALA A 135 -10.86 1.62 2.52
N THR A 136 -9.91 2.24 3.20
CA THR A 136 -8.60 2.63 2.64
C THR A 136 -7.50 2.06 3.52
N LEU A 137 -6.51 1.39 2.94
CA LEU A 137 -5.38 0.89 3.70
C LEU A 137 -4.49 2.04 4.20
N THR A 138 -3.91 1.88 5.38
CA THR A 138 -2.85 2.76 5.85
C THR A 138 -1.55 2.53 5.06
N PRO A 139 -0.62 3.50 5.03
CA PRO A 139 0.67 3.32 4.33
C PRO A 139 1.52 2.15 4.84
N ALA A 140 1.32 1.70 6.08
CA ALA A 140 1.98 0.51 6.60
C ALA A 140 1.36 -0.77 6.01
N GLN A 141 0.03 -0.82 5.91
CA GLN A 141 -0.70 -1.97 5.38
C GLN A 141 -0.51 -2.17 3.87
N THR A 142 -0.13 -1.13 3.13
CA THR A 142 0.15 -1.23 1.68
C THR A 142 1.55 -1.77 1.37
N LYS A 143 2.44 -1.90 2.36
CA LYS A 143 3.82 -2.32 2.15
C LYS A 143 3.99 -3.83 2.24
N SER A 144 4.93 -4.34 1.45
CA SER A 144 5.43 -5.70 1.60
C SER A 144 6.17 -5.87 2.92
N GLY A 145 5.99 -7.02 3.55
CA GLY A 145 6.66 -7.44 4.76
C GLY A 145 7.75 -8.48 4.49
N PRO A 146 8.30 -9.10 5.54
CA PRO A 146 9.31 -10.14 5.42
C PRO A 146 8.83 -11.35 4.61
N ILE A 147 7.58 -11.79 4.82
CA ILE A 147 6.99 -12.94 4.12
C ILE A 147 6.93 -12.67 2.62
N GLU A 148 6.46 -11.50 2.20
CA GLU A 148 6.35 -11.19 0.77
C GLU A 148 7.70 -10.99 0.10
N ARG A 149 8.72 -10.54 0.85
CA ARG A 149 10.09 -10.50 0.33
C ARG A 149 10.66 -11.91 0.14
N MET A 150 10.37 -12.83 1.04
CA MET A 150 10.75 -14.24 0.87
C MET A 150 10.01 -14.86 -0.31
N ALA A 151 8.70 -14.64 -0.43
CA ALA A 151 7.92 -15.11 -1.57
C ALA A 151 8.45 -14.56 -2.90
N ALA A 152 8.77 -13.27 -2.97
CA ALA A 152 9.38 -12.65 -4.14
C ALA A 152 10.73 -13.28 -4.51
N LYS A 153 11.54 -13.62 -3.51
CA LYS A 153 12.81 -14.32 -3.70
C LYS A 153 12.59 -15.72 -4.25
N THR A 154 11.70 -16.51 -3.64
CA THR A 154 11.34 -17.87 -4.10
C THR A 154 10.79 -17.86 -5.52
N LEU A 155 9.88 -16.94 -5.85
CA LEU A 155 9.36 -16.81 -7.21
C LEU A 155 10.47 -16.56 -8.23
N LYS A 156 11.43 -15.69 -7.90
CA LYS A 156 12.51 -15.36 -8.82
C LYS A 156 13.54 -16.48 -8.94
N GLU A 157 14.01 -17.01 -7.82
CA GLU A 157 15.15 -17.92 -7.78
C GLU A 157 14.74 -19.37 -8.09
N ASP A 158 13.60 -19.82 -7.57
CA ASP A 158 13.17 -21.21 -7.64
C ASP A 158 12.17 -21.44 -8.78
N GLU A 159 11.24 -20.50 -8.99
CA GLU A 159 10.17 -20.62 -10.00
C GLU A 159 10.47 -19.91 -11.33
N GLN A 160 11.54 -19.10 -11.36
CA GLN A 160 11.93 -18.26 -12.50
C GLN A 160 10.78 -17.35 -12.98
N VAL A 161 10.03 -16.80 -12.04
CA VAL A 161 8.89 -15.91 -12.27
C VAL A 161 9.27 -14.48 -11.97
N GLU A 162 9.08 -13.60 -12.95
CA GLU A 162 9.28 -12.16 -12.77
C GLU A 162 8.02 -11.48 -12.27
N PHE A 163 8.14 -10.71 -11.18
CA PHE A 163 7.04 -9.94 -10.61
C PHE A 163 7.29 -8.44 -10.74
N ILE A 164 6.20 -7.68 -10.86
CA ILE A 164 6.23 -6.24 -11.13
C ILE A 164 6.34 -5.46 -9.82
N ARG A 165 5.46 -5.78 -8.86
CA ARG A 165 5.37 -5.11 -7.56
C ARG A 165 4.48 -5.87 -6.60
N PHE A 166 4.57 -5.49 -5.33
CA PHE A 166 3.55 -5.83 -4.34
C PHE A 166 2.31 -4.94 -4.48
N HIS A 167 1.14 -5.52 -4.29
CA HIS A 167 -0.13 -4.81 -4.22
C HIS A 167 -0.97 -5.32 -3.06
N ALA A 168 -1.68 -4.42 -2.39
CA ALA A 168 -2.61 -4.78 -1.32
C ALA A 168 -3.89 -3.94 -1.38
N PHE A 169 -5.00 -4.53 -0.96
CA PHE A 169 -6.31 -3.90 -0.91
C PHE A 169 -7.17 -4.45 0.24
N PRO A 170 -8.15 -3.68 0.73
CA PRO A 170 -9.10 -4.18 1.71
C PRO A 170 -10.21 -5.00 1.02
N SER A 171 -10.53 -6.17 1.59
CA SER A 171 -11.59 -7.07 1.14
C SER A 171 -12.64 -7.26 2.23
N THR A 172 -13.88 -7.46 1.80
CA THR A 172 -14.98 -7.93 2.66
C THR A 172 -15.11 -9.45 2.67
N MET A 173 -14.47 -10.14 1.74
CA MET A 173 -14.48 -11.60 1.65
C MET A 173 -13.37 -12.17 2.53
N PRO A 174 -13.65 -13.20 3.34
CA PRO A 174 -12.62 -13.97 4.02
C PRO A 174 -11.81 -14.81 3.03
N PRO A 175 -10.67 -15.36 3.46
CA PRO A 175 -9.99 -16.41 2.69
C PRO A 175 -10.89 -17.65 2.58
N ASP A 176 -10.86 -18.31 1.43
CA ASP A 176 -11.47 -19.63 1.25
C ASP A 176 -10.54 -20.65 1.90
N PHE A 177 -10.98 -21.35 2.94
CA PHE A 177 -10.25 -22.40 3.66
C PHE A 177 -10.99 -23.73 3.57
#